data_AF-A0A948R8H0-F1
#
_entry.id   AF-A0A948R8H0-F1
#
_cell.length_a   1.000
_cell.length_b   1.000
_cell.length_c   1.000
_cell.angle_alpha   90.00
_cell.angle_beta   90.00
_cell.angle_gamma   90.00
#
_symmetry.space_group_name_H-M   'P 1'
#
loop_
_entity.id
_entity.type
_entity.pdbx_description
1 polymer ?
#
loop_
_entity_poly.entity_id
_entity_poly.type
_entity_poly.pdbx_seq_one_letter_code
_entity_poly.pdbx_strand_id
1 'polypeptide(L)'
;MLRKLGRLFIIKNRFEAFAIIYALALGATARGSAYLTEYPGFGGKLLFLATTGAVFLGGAKILDCIRLEKELAELRGEDAKSE
;
A
#
# COMPACT_ATOMS: atom_id res chain seq x y z
N MET A 1 -21.91 -5.48 -13.11
CA MET A 1 -20.45 -5.74 -13.01
C MET A 1 -19.68 -4.66 -12.22
N LEU A 2 -20.00 -3.37 -12.35
CA LEU A 2 -19.33 -2.25 -11.64
C LEU A 2 -19.20 -2.43 -10.10
N ARG A 3 -20.22 -2.98 -9.43
CA ARG A 3 -20.16 -3.27 -7.98
C ARG A 3 -19.09 -4.31 -7.60
N LYS A 4 -18.71 -5.20 -8.51
CA LYS A 4 -17.64 -6.20 -8.29
C LYS A 4 -16.25 -5.56 -8.45
N LEU A 5 -16.09 -4.59 -9.36
CA LEU A 5 -14.84 -3.85 -9.54
C LEU A 5 -14.54 -2.98 -8.31
N GLY A 6 -15.55 -2.36 -7.72
CA GLY A 6 -15.40 -1.58 -6.49
C GLY A 6 -14.88 -2.39 -5.29
N ARG A 7 -15.15 -3.70 -5.22
CA ARG A 7 -14.62 -4.56 -4.15
C ARG A 7 -13.12 -4.78 -4.23
N LEU A 8 -12.50 -4.55 -5.39
CA LEU A 8 -11.05 -4.67 -5.56
C LEU A 8 -10.27 -3.49 -4.95
N PHE A 9 -10.97 -2.38 -4.70
CA PHE A 9 -10.41 -1.17 -4.07
C PHE A 9 -10.71 -1.08 -2.57
N ILE A 10 -11.28 -2.14 -1.99
CA ILE A 10 -11.56 -2.22 -0.55
C ILE A 10 -10.58 -3.22 0.05
N ILE A 11 -9.76 -2.77 0.98
CA ILE A 11 -8.77 -3.60 1.68
C ILE A 11 -9.44 -4.14 2.93
N LYS A 12 -9.75 -5.44 2.98
CA LYS A 12 -10.43 -6.05 4.13
C LYS A 12 -9.48 -6.68 5.13
N ASN A 13 -8.34 -7.16 4.67
CA ASN A 13 -7.44 -7.94 5.50
C ASN A 13 -5.97 -7.54 5.30
N ARG A 14 -5.13 -7.99 6.23
CA ARG A 14 -3.69 -7.70 6.21
C ARG A 14 -3.01 -8.29 4.96
N PHE A 15 -3.46 -9.44 4.48
CA PHE A 15 -2.89 -10.10 3.30
C PHE A 15 -3.11 -9.28 2.02
N GLU A 16 -4.30 -8.72 1.82
CA GLU A 16 -4.62 -7.81 0.71
C GLU A 16 -3.76 -6.54 0.77
N ALA A 17 -3.56 -5.96 1.96
CA ALA A 17 -2.62 -4.86 2.13
C ALA A 17 -1.19 -5.24 1.76
N PHE A 18 -0.69 -6.38 2.23
CA PHE A 18 0.65 -6.84 1.86
C PHE A 18 0.78 -7.10 0.36
N ALA A 19 -0.25 -7.65 -0.28
CA ALA A 19 -0.28 -7.85 -1.74
C ALA A 19 -0.22 -6.52 -2.50
N ILE A 20 -0.94 -5.49 -2.04
CA ILE A 20 -0.89 -4.14 -2.63
C ILE A 20 0.48 -3.49 -2.40
N ILE A 21 1.02 -3.54 -1.18
CA ILE A 21 2.34 -3.00 -0.85
C ILE A 21 3.42 -3.69 -1.70
N TYR A 22 3.31 -5.00 -1.89
CA TYR A 22 4.21 -5.77 -2.77
C TYR A 22 4.11 -5.33 -4.22
N ALA A 23 2.89 -5.15 -4.75
CA ALA A 23 2.69 -4.65 -6.11
C ALA A 23 3.27 -3.23 -6.30
N LEU A 24 3.09 -2.35 -5.31
CA LEU A 24 3.69 -1.01 -5.29
C LEU A 24 5.22 -1.08 -5.24
N ALA A 25 5.79 -1.97 -4.43
CA ALA A 25 7.23 -2.18 -4.32
C ALA A 25 7.83 -2.67 -5.65
N LEU A 26 7.19 -3.63 -6.32
CA LEU A 26 7.60 -4.09 -7.64
C LEU A 26 7.59 -2.97 -8.68
N GLY A 27 6.52 -2.16 -8.72
CA GLY A 27 6.44 -1.03 -9.64
C GLY A 27 7.49 0.04 -9.36
N ALA A 28 7.69 0.38 -8.08
CA ALA A 28 8.67 1.37 -7.66
C ALA A 28 10.11 0.93 -7.92
N THR A 29 10.43 -0.36 -7.72
CA THR A 29 11.77 -0.89 -8.00
C THR A 29 12.05 -0.99 -9.50
N ALA A 30 11.06 -1.39 -10.32
CA ALA A 30 11.18 -1.36 -11.77
C ALA A 30 11.45 0.07 -12.28
N ARG A 31 10.63 1.05 -11.86
CA ARG A 31 10.83 2.46 -12.22
C ARG A 31 12.13 3.04 -11.67
N GLY A 32 12.45 2.72 -10.43
CA GLY A 32 13.68 3.13 -9.79
C GLY A 32 14.91 2.63 -10.55
N SER A 33 14.90 1.37 -10.99
CA SER A 33 16.01 0.80 -11.76
C SER A 33 16.22 1.55 -13.08
N ALA A 34 15.14 2.00 -13.73
CA ALA A 34 15.22 2.85 -14.91
C ALA A 34 15.86 4.22 -14.62
N TYR A 35 15.64 4.82 -13.43
CA TYR A 35 16.31 6.07 -13.06
C TYR A 35 17.82 5.96 -12.92
N LEU A 36 18.33 4.78 -12.53
CA LEU A 36 19.77 4.54 -12.45
C LEU A 36 20.42 4.51 -13.84
N THR A 37 19.68 4.09 -14.87
CA THR A 37 20.15 4.03 -16.26
C THR A 37 19.92 5.33 -17.02
N GLU A 38 18.78 5.99 -16.82
CA GLU A 38 18.41 7.24 -17.52
C GLU A 38 19.15 8.46 -16.94
N TYR A 39 19.39 8.48 -15.63
CA TYR A 39 20.02 9.60 -14.92
C TYR A 39 21.27 9.13 -14.17
N PRO A 40 22.35 8.78 -14.90
CA PRO A 40 23.58 8.29 -14.29
C PRO A 40 24.19 9.37 -13.38
N GLY A 41 24.45 8.99 -12.13
CA GLY A 41 25.04 9.88 -11.11
C GLY A 41 24.28 9.87 -9.79
N PHE A 42 24.44 10.94 -9.01
CA PHE A 42 23.79 11.07 -7.71
C PHE A 42 22.27 11.27 -7.82
N GLY A 43 21.81 11.98 -8.86
CA GLY A 43 20.39 12.25 -9.09
C GLY A 43 19.54 10.99 -9.26
N GLY A 44 19.99 10.04 -10.09
CA GLY A 44 19.29 8.76 -10.27
C GLY A 44 19.20 7.93 -8.99
N LYS A 45 20.25 7.95 -8.16
CA LYS A 45 20.26 7.26 -6.85
C LYS A 45 19.28 7.90 -5.86
N LEU A 46 19.20 9.25 -5.83
CA LEU A 46 18.20 9.95 -5.01
C LEU A 46 16.77 9.64 -5.48
N LEU A 47 16.52 9.58 -6.79
CA LEU A 47 15.22 9.22 -7.35
C LEU A 47 14.84 7.76 -7.05
N PHE A 48 15.81 6.85 -7.11
CA PHE A 48 15.64 5.45 -6.69
C PHE A 48 15.26 5.35 -5.20
N LEU A 49 15.98 6.10 -4.35
CA LEU A 49 15.70 6.15 -2.92
C LEU A 49 14.33 6.77 -2.65
N ALA A 50 13.96 7.83 -3.37
CA ALA A 50 12.67 8.50 -3.21
C ALA A 50 11.50 7.58 -3.59
N THR A 51 11.61 6.84 -4.69
CA THR A 51 10.56 5.91 -5.14
C THR A 51 10.38 4.73 -4.19
N THR A 52 11.48 4.13 -3.73
CA THR A 52 11.41 3.06 -2.72
C THR A 52 10.96 3.59 -1.35
N GLY A 53 11.41 4.77 -0.95
CA GLY A 53 10.97 5.48 0.26
C GLY A 53 9.48 5.79 0.28
N ALA A 54 8.90 6.19 -0.85
CA ALA A 54 7.46 6.43 -0.98
C ALA A 54 6.64 5.16 -0.69
N VAL A 55 7.14 3.98 -1.07
CA VAL A 55 6.47 2.69 -0.78
C VAL A 55 6.48 2.39 0.72
N PHE A 56 7.56 2.69 1.45
CA PHE A 56 7.58 2.50 2.90
C PHE A 56 6.57 3.40 3.61
N LEU A 57 6.51 4.69 3.24
CA LEU A 57 5.55 5.64 3.81
C LEU A 57 4.11 5.26 3.47
N GLY A 58 3.85 4.90 2.21
CA GLY A 58 2.54 4.44 1.75
C GLY A 58 2.13 3.13 2.42
N GLY A 59 3.05 2.17 2.53
CA GLY A 59 2.81 0.88 3.17
C GLY A 59 2.50 1.01 4.67
N ALA A 60 3.22 1.88 5.38
CA ALA A 60 2.91 2.18 6.78
C ALA A 60 1.49 2.74 6.93
N LYS A 61 1.09 3.69 6.08
CA LYS A 61 -0.27 4.25 6.10
C LYS A 61 -1.36 3.24 5.76
N ILE A 62 -1.12 2.34 4.81
CA ILE A 62 -2.06 1.26 4.48
C ILE A 62 -2.27 0.34 5.69
N LEU A 63 -1.19 -0.03 6.39
CA LEU A 63 -1.27 -0.87 7.58
C LEU A 63 -1.95 -0.15 8.77
N ASP A 64 -1.65 1.14 8.96
CA ASP A 64 -2.30 1.97 9.98
C ASP A 64 -3.80 2.09 9.72
N CYS A 65 -4.24 2.30 8.48
CA CYS A 65 -5.66 2.34 8.12
C CYS A 65 -6.38 1.04 8.50
N ILE A 66 -5.80 -0.14 8.24
CA ILE A 66 -6.43 -1.41 8.64
C ILE A 66 -6.59 -1.51 10.16
N ARG A 67 -5.56 -1.07 10.91
CA ARG A 67 -5.63 -1.06 12.38
C ARG A 67 -6.75 -0.14 12.86
N LEU A 68 -6.83 1.07 12.29
CA LEU A 68 -7.87 2.05 12.62
C LEU A 68 -9.27 1.57 12.25
N GLU A 69 -9.45 0.91 11.10
CA GLU A 69 -10.75 0.33 10.73
C GLU A 69 -11.19 -0.76 11.71
N LYS A 70 -10.27 -1.61 12.18
CA LYS A 70 -10.57 -2.63 13.19
C LYS A 70 -10.97 -2.00 14.53
N GLU A 71 -10.22 -0.99 14.98
CA GLU A 71 -10.50 -0.26 16.22
C GLU A 71 -11.83 0.50 16.15
N LEU A 72 -12.16 1.09 14.99
CA LEU A 72 -13.44 1.73 14.72
C LEU A 72 -14.61 0.73 14.72
N ALA A 73 -14.42 -0.47 14.18
CA ALA A 73 -15.44 -1.53 14.21
C ALA A 73 -15.71 -2.02 15.64
N GLU A 74 -14.65 -2.18 16.45
CA GLU A 74 -14.75 -2.52 17.88
C GLU A 74 -15.51 -1.43 18.66
N LEU A 75 -15.17 -0.14 18.43
CA LEU A 75 -15.87 1.00 19.05
C LEU A 75 -17.32 1.17 18.61
N ARG A 76 -17.65 0.79 17.36
CA ARG A 76 -19.02 0.82 16.84
C ARG A 76 -19.90 -0.30 17.39
N GLY A 77 -19.35 -1.23 18.17
CA GLY A 77 -20.10 -2.32 18.79
C GLY A 77 -20.63 -3.33 17.77
N GLU A 78 -19.95 -3.51 16.63
CA GLU A 78 -20.37 -4.47 15.60
C GLU A 78 -20.18 -5.94 16.02
N ASP A 79 -19.56 -6.21 17.17
CA ASP A 79 -19.52 -7.53 17.82
C ASP A 79 -20.79 -7.86 18.64
N ALA A 80 -21.79 -6.97 18.70
CA ALA A 80 -23.09 -7.27 19.34
C ALA A 80 -24.13 -7.88 18.37
N LYS A 81 -23.79 -8.14 17.10
CA LYS A 81 -24.65 -8.84 16.13
C LYS A 81 -23.87 -9.81 15.24
N SER A 82 -23.27 -10.81 15.87
CA SER A 82 -23.04 -12.10 15.22
C SER A 82 -23.33 -13.22 16.21
N GLU A 83 -24.62 -13.36 16.56
CA GLU A 83 -25.21 -14.67 16.85
C GLU A 83 -25.37 -15.44 15.53
#